data_AF-A0A3M2DUY2-F1
#
_entry.id   AF-A0A3M2DUY2-F1
#
_cell.length_a   1.000
_cell.length_b   1.000
_cell.length_c   1.000
_cell.angle_alpha   90.00
_cell.angle_beta   90.00
_cell.angle_gamma   90.00
#
_symmetry.space_group_name_H-M   'P 1'
#
loop_
_entity.id
_entity.type
_entity.pdbx_description
1 polymer ?
#
loop_
_entity_poly.entity_id
_entity_poly.type
_entity_poly.pdbx_seq_one_letter_code
_entity_poly.pdbx_strand_id
1 'polypeptide(L)'
;DYRRVAQLHVESGWVNPNTSVNEFEAAIRTVCEPIFGRPLAQISFGKFLMHLFQVAQRFDMEVQPQLVLLQKTLLYVEGLGRQLYPELDLWKTAKPFLENWLADRMSPKRVLQTIRQEWPYWREQLPSLPENIWHALTAINTLPEQLAHTQKALEKWRMGAQLRSRAWWHGALAFATGTLSLAVLSGPWLWLGGAVSLVFMIKAGWLLSSAGRL
;
A
#
# COMPACT_ATOMS: atom_id res chain seq x y z
N ASP A 1 -5.74 25.23 12.53
CA ASP A 1 -5.57 25.26 11.06
C ASP A 1 -5.78 23.85 10.52
N TYR A 2 -6.96 23.59 9.95
CA TYR A 2 -7.31 22.25 9.42
C TYR A 2 -6.55 21.91 8.15
N ARG A 3 -6.20 22.91 7.33
CA ARG A 3 -5.47 22.73 6.09
C ARG A 3 -4.05 22.23 6.36
N ARG A 4 -3.38 22.84 7.35
CA ARG A 4 -2.03 22.40 7.75
C ARG A 4 -2.03 20.99 8.29
N VAL A 5 -3.05 20.62 9.07
CA VAL A 5 -3.22 19.23 9.56
C VAL A 5 -3.38 18.26 8.39
N ALA A 6 -4.22 18.58 7.40
CA ALA A 6 -4.43 17.73 6.23
C ALA A 6 -3.14 17.55 5.41
N GLN A 7 -2.41 18.65 5.15
CA GLN A 7 -1.12 18.60 4.44
C GLN A 7 -0.11 17.69 5.14
N LEU A 8 0.04 17.83 6.46
CA LEU A 8 1.00 17.03 7.22
C LEU A 8 0.68 15.54 7.16
N HIS A 9 -0.61 15.15 7.17
CA HIS A 9 -0.99 13.73 7.06
C HIS A 9 -0.66 13.13 5.69
N VAL A 10 -0.83 13.91 4.61
CA VAL A 10 -0.43 13.50 3.24
C VAL A 10 1.08 13.44 3.12
N GLU A 11 1.80 14.47 3.58
CA GLU A 11 3.27 14.56 3.52
C GLU A 11 3.97 13.46 4.33
N SER A 12 3.36 13.01 5.43
CA SER A 12 3.92 11.96 6.30
C SER A 12 3.53 10.53 5.90
N GLY A 13 2.74 10.37 4.83
CA GLY A 13 2.34 9.06 4.31
C GLY A 13 1.30 8.31 5.15
N TRP A 14 0.57 9.00 6.03
CA TRP A 14 -0.50 8.40 6.85
C TRP A 14 -1.81 8.22 6.07
N VAL A 15 -1.95 8.93 4.95
CA VAL A 15 -3.02 8.79 3.95
C VAL A 15 -2.40 8.60 2.57
N ASN A 16 -3.19 8.08 1.63
CA ASN A 16 -2.74 7.88 0.25
C ASN A 16 -2.18 9.20 -0.36
N PRO A 17 -1.01 9.19 -1.02
CA PRO A 17 -0.44 10.38 -1.66
C PRO A 17 -1.36 11.04 -2.70
N ASN A 18 -2.29 10.27 -3.29
CA ASN A 18 -3.27 10.78 -4.25
C ASN A 18 -4.50 11.44 -3.60
N THR A 19 -4.59 11.45 -2.27
CA THR A 19 -5.70 12.07 -1.54
C THR A 19 -5.70 13.60 -1.72
N SER A 20 -6.84 14.16 -2.10
CA SER A 20 -7.03 15.62 -2.18
C SER A 20 -6.95 16.26 -0.79
N VAL A 21 -5.98 17.14 -0.59
CA VAL A 21 -5.81 17.90 0.67
C VAL A 21 -7.08 18.68 1.03
N ASN A 22 -7.77 19.25 0.03
CA ASN A 22 -9.00 20.03 0.26
C ASN A 22 -10.16 19.14 0.73
N GLU A 23 -10.29 17.93 0.17
CA GLU A 23 -11.33 16.99 0.58
C GLU A 23 -11.06 16.46 2.00
N PHE A 24 -9.80 16.18 2.30
CA PHE A 24 -9.41 15.71 3.64
C PHE A 24 -9.56 16.81 4.69
N GLU A 25 -9.18 18.05 4.38
CA GLU A 25 -9.43 19.23 5.22
C GLU A 25 -10.93 19.39 5.53
N ALA A 26 -11.79 19.30 4.51
CA ALA A 26 -13.22 19.42 4.67
C ALA A 26 -13.80 18.31 5.55
N ALA A 27 -13.30 17.08 5.40
CA ALA A 27 -13.71 15.95 6.23
C ALA A 27 -13.30 16.14 7.70
N ILE A 28 -12.05 16.57 7.97
CA ILE A 28 -11.59 16.88 9.33
C ILE A 28 -12.46 17.98 9.95
N ARG A 29 -12.73 19.07 9.21
CA ARG A 29 -13.56 20.18 9.71
C ARG A 29 -14.96 19.70 10.08
N THR A 30 -15.59 18.92 9.20
CA THR A 30 -16.95 18.38 9.40
C THR A 30 -17.05 17.56 10.69
N VAL A 31 -15.99 16.83 11.06
CA VAL A 31 -15.98 16.00 12.27
C VAL A 31 -15.62 16.82 13.52
N CYS A 32 -14.65 17.74 13.43
CA CYS A 32 -14.09 18.43 14.59
C CYS A 32 -14.84 19.71 15.00
N GLU A 33 -15.40 20.46 14.05
CA GLU A 33 -16.03 21.76 14.32
C GLU A 33 -17.30 21.67 15.20
N PRO A 34 -18.18 20.64 15.06
CA PRO A 34 -19.39 20.54 15.89
C PRO A 34 -19.14 20.36 17.39
N ILE A 35 -18.00 19.80 17.78
CA ILE A 35 -17.68 19.52 19.19
C ILE A 35 -16.79 20.58 19.85
N PHE A 36 -16.18 21.46 19.05
CA PHE A 36 -15.14 22.36 19.51
C PHE A 36 -15.69 23.42 20.46
N GLY A 37 -15.09 23.53 21.66
CA GLY A 37 -15.44 24.55 22.65
C GLY A 37 -16.83 24.39 23.27
N ARG A 38 -17.49 23.23 23.09
CA ARG A 38 -18.82 22.96 23.63
C ARG A 38 -18.74 22.10 24.90
N PRO A 39 -19.64 22.33 25.87
CA PRO A 39 -19.69 21.54 27.09
C PRO A 39 -20.15 20.10 26.80
N LEU A 40 -19.70 19.15 27.63
CA LEU A 40 -19.96 17.72 27.49
C LEU A 40 -21.46 17.36 27.45
N ALA A 41 -22.31 18.15 28.11
CA ALA A 41 -23.75 17.98 28.06
C ALA A 41 -24.37 18.21 26.67
N GLN A 42 -23.71 19.00 25.81
CA GLN A 42 -24.23 19.42 24.50
C GLN A 42 -23.65 18.63 23.32
N ILE A 43 -22.64 17.78 23.55
CA ILE A 43 -21.95 16.99 22.52
C ILE A 43 -22.06 15.51 22.82
N SER A 44 -22.06 14.67 21.78
CA SER A 44 -21.86 13.23 21.96
C SER A 44 -20.45 12.83 21.55
N PHE A 45 -19.61 12.57 22.55
CA PHE A 45 -18.20 12.26 22.32
C PHE A 45 -18.03 10.88 21.65
N GLY A 46 -18.85 9.89 22.04
CA GLY A 46 -18.89 8.59 21.38
C GLY A 46 -19.23 8.69 19.88
N LYS A 47 -20.22 9.50 19.50
CA LYS A 47 -20.58 9.73 18.09
C LYS A 47 -19.46 10.44 17.32
N PHE A 48 -18.80 11.42 17.94
CA PHE A 48 -17.65 12.09 17.36
C PHE A 48 -16.52 11.09 17.01
N LEU A 49 -16.17 10.19 17.93
CA LEU A 49 -15.15 9.17 17.67
C LEU A 49 -15.54 8.22 16.53
N MET A 50 -16.84 7.92 16.38
CA MET A 50 -17.32 7.08 15.26
C MET A 50 -17.04 7.76 13.94
N HIS A 51 -17.46 9.03 13.83
CA HIS A 51 -17.25 9.79 12.61
C HIS A 51 -15.76 9.98 12.31
N LEU A 52 -14.92 10.17 13.34
CA LEU A 52 -13.47 10.28 13.18
C LEU A 52 -12.88 8.99 12.57
N PHE A 53 -13.23 7.82 13.10
CA PHE A 53 -12.76 6.54 12.54
C PHE A 53 -13.31 6.24 11.15
N GLN A 54 -14.57 6.61 10.88
CA GLN A 54 -15.17 6.47 9.55
C GLN A 54 -14.47 7.35 8.51
N VAL A 55 -14.14 8.59 8.88
CA VAL A 55 -13.35 9.48 8.02
C VAL A 55 -11.96 8.89 7.81
N ALA A 56 -11.28 8.43 8.86
CA ALA A 56 -9.96 7.80 8.71
C ALA A 56 -10.01 6.59 7.74
N GLN A 57 -10.99 5.70 7.88
CA GLN A 57 -11.18 4.57 6.96
C GLN A 57 -11.50 5.01 5.52
N ARG A 58 -12.32 6.05 5.34
CA ARG A 58 -12.66 6.59 4.00
C ARG A 58 -11.45 7.10 3.24
N PHE A 59 -10.44 7.61 3.95
CA PHE A 59 -9.20 8.10 3.36
C PHE A 59 -8.07 7.06 3.39
N ASP A 60 -8.42 5.77 3.46
CA ASP A 60 -7.50 4.63 3.47
C ASP A 60 -6.41 4.72 4.56
N MET A 61 -6.72 5.34 5.71
CA MET A 61 -5.83 5.33 6.87
C MET A 61 -5.91 3.98 7.57
N GLU A 62 -4.77 3.42 7.96
CA GLU A 62 -4.73 2.19 8.76
C GLU A 62 -5.28 2.43 10.18
N VAL A 63 -6.56 2.11 10.38
CA VAL A 63 -7.19 2.16 11.71
C VAL A 63 -7.10 0.79 12.38
N GLN A 64 -6.40 0.72 13.51
CA GLN A 64 -6.30 -0.53 14.27
C GLN A 64 -7.67 -0.93 14.88
N PRO A 65 -8.11 -2.20 14.75
CA PRO A 65 -9.39 -2.68 15.29
C PRO A 65 -9.54 -2.48 16.81
N GLN A 66 -8.43 -2.44 17.55
CA GLN A 66 -8.41 -2.27 19.01
C GLN A 66 -8.92 -0.88 19.45
N LEU A 67 -8.75 0.13 18.61
CA LEU A 67 -9.23 1.49 18.87
C LEU A 67 -10.76 1.59 18.75
N VAL A 68 -11.39 0.66 18.03
CA VAL A 68 -12.84 0.51 17.94
C VAL A 68 -13.41 -0.04 19.27
N LEU A 69 -12.65 -0.80 20.06
CA LEU A 69 -13.14 -1.31 21.34
C LEU A 69 -13.14 -0.27 22.48
N LEU A 70 -12.33 0.80 22.38
CA LEU A 70 -12.28 1.89 23.37
C LEU A 70 -13.59 2.68 23.47
N GLN A 71 -14.45 2.52 22.47
CA GLN A 71 -15.73 3.21 22.36
C GLN A 71 -16.64 2.95 23.55
N LYS A 72 -16.71 1.71 24.07
CA LYS A 72 -17.55 1.36 25.22
C LYS A 72 -17.08 2.05 26.49
N THR A 73 -15.78 2.15 26.67
CA THR A 73 -15.17 2.86 27.80
C THR A 73 -15.43 4.36 27.69
N LEU A 74 -15.27 4.94 26.51
CA LEU A 74 -15.47 6.38 26.29
C LEU A 74 -16.94 6.79 26.39
N LEU A 75 -17.88 5.94 25.96
CA LEU A 75 -19.32 6.10 26.20
C LEU A 75 -19.67 6.06 27.68
N TYR A 76 -19.06 5.15 28.45
CA TYR A 76 -19.27 5.07 29.89
C TYR A 76 -18.75 6.33 30.62
N VAL A 77 -17.55 6.77 30.25
CA VAL A 77 -16.95 8.00 30.79
C VAL A 77 -17.75 9.25 30.37
N GLU A 78 -18.30 9.31 29.16
CA GLU A 78 -19.22 10.38 28.74
C GLU A 78 -20.48 10.40 29.61
N GLY A 79 -21.08 9.23 29.87
CA GLY A 79 -22.27 9.11 30.70
C GLY A 79 -22.04 9.60 32.13
N LEU A 80 -20.96 9.16 32.76
CA LEU A 80 -20.55 9.65 34.09
C LEU A 80 -20.18 11.14 34.07
N GLY A 81 -19.43 11.56 33.06
CA GLY A 81 -18.99 12.95 32.89
C GLY A 81 -20.17 13.92 32.76
N ARG A 82 -21.24 13.55 32.05
CA ARG A 82 -22.46 14.38 31.95
C ARG A 82 -23.20 14.51 33.28
N GLN A 83 -23.18 13.49 34.13
CA GLN A 83 -23.83 13.54 35.44
C GLN A 83 -23.03 14.37 36.45
N LEU A 84 -21.70 14.29 36.40
CA LEU A 84 -20.82 14.92 37.39
C LEU A 84 -20.34 16.33 36.96
N TYR A 85 -20.07 16.53 35.67
CA TYR A 85 -19.48 17.76 35.12
C TYR A 85 -20.10 18.12 33.75
N PRO A 86 -21.39 18.53 33.73
CA PRO A 86 -22.11 18.81 32.47
C PRO A 86 -21.47 19.94 31.64
N GLU A 87 -20.90 20.95 32.31
CA GLU A 87 -20.27 22.13 31.69
C GLU A 87 -18.81 21.91 31.27
N LEU A 88 -18.29 20.68 31.36
CA LEU A 88 -16.90 20.37 31.05
C LEU A 88 -16.62 20.52 29.55
N ASP A 89 -15.70 21.41 29.18
CA ASP A 89 -15.10 21.45 27.85
C ASP A 89 -13.94 20.45 27.78
N LEU A 90 -14.13 19.37 27.00
CA LEU A 90 -13.13 18.31 26.84
C LEU A 90 -11.82 18.81 26.23
N TRP A 91 -11.88 19.75 25.28
CA TRP A 91 -10.69 20.24 24.59
C TRP A 91 -9.85 21.11 25.50
N LYS A 92 -10.48 22.06 26.19
CA LYS A 92 -9.82 22.93 27.16
C LYS A 92 -9.16 22.12 28.27
N THR A 93 -9.82 21.05 28.72
CA THR A 93 -9.33 20.18 29.79
C THR A 93 -8.21 19.25 29.32
N ALA A 94 -8.30 18.70 28.09
CA ALA A 94 -7.31 17.78 27.55
C ALA A 94 -6.03 18.48 27.05
N LYS A 95 -6.12 19.76 26.65
CA LYS A 95 -4.99 20.55 26.14
C LYS A 95 -3.70 20.43 26.96
N PRO A 96 -3.67 20.69 28.28
CA PRO A 96 -2.43 20.58 29.07
C PRO A 96 -1.83 19.18 29.07
N PHE A 97 -2.66 18.13 29.03
CA PHE A 97 -2.17 16.75 28.95
C PHE A 97 -1.50 16.47 27.60
N LEU A 98 -2.08 16.97 26.51
CA LEU A 98 -1.51 16.83 25.17
C LEU A 98 -0.20 17.62 25.02
N GLU A 99 -0.17 18.85 25.50
CA GLU A 99 1.03 19.72 25.47
C GLU A 99 2.17 19.09 26.28
N ASN A 100 1.88 18.61 27.49
CA ASN A 100 2.86 17.92 28.32
C ASN A 100 3.36 16.65 27.63
N TRP A 101 2.46 15.82 27.09
CA TRP A 101 2.83 14.59 26.37
C TRP A 101 3.71 14.87 25.13
N LEU A 102 3.38 15.92 24.37
CA LEU A 102 4.14 16.30 23.18
C LEU A 102 5.51 16.86 23.56
N ALA A 103 5.58 17.74 24.55
CA ALA A 103 6.83 18.30 25.08
C ALA A 103 7.75 17.20 25.61
N ASP A 104 7.15 16.21 26.28
CA ASP A 104 7.80 15.02 26.75
C ASP A 104 8.39 14.19 25.60
N ARG A 105 7.59 13.88 24.57
CA ARG A 105 8.01 13.04 23.45
C ARG A 105 9.03 13.72 22.54
N MET A 106 8.93 15.04 22.39
CA MET A 106 9.88 15.86 21.63
C MET A 106 11.00 16.45 22.50
N SER A 107 11.13 16.01 23.76
CA SER A 107 12.16 16.51 24.66
C SER A 107 13.56 16.18 24.12
N PRO A 108 14.43 17.18 23.89
CA PRO A 108 15.83 16.93 23.50
C PRO A 108 16.56 16.03 24.51
N LYS A 109 16.14 16.08 25.77
CA LYS A 109 16.65 15.22 26.84
C LYS A 109 16.36 13.74 26.58
N ARG A 110 15.18 13.39 26.08
CA ARG A 110 14.84 12.00 25.71
C ARG A 110 15.60 11.54 24.49
N VAL A 111 15.73 12.40 23.48
CA VAL A 111 16.57 12.12 22.31
C VAL A 111 18.02 11.84 22.75
N LEU A 112 18.60 12.69 23.61
CA LEU A 112 19.94 12.46 24.18
C LEU A 112 20.02 11.17 24.99
N GLN A 113 18.98 10.85 25.76
CA GLN A 113 18.93 9.65 26.58
C GLN A 113 18.86 8.38 25.73
N THR A 114 18.05 8.38 24.67
CA THR A 114 17.99 7.29 23.69
C THR A 114 19.33 7.13 22.99
N ILE A 115 19.95 8.22 22.51
CA ILE A 115 21.30 8.17 21.91
C ILE A 115 22.32 7.57 22.90
N ARG A 116 22.26 7.97 24.18
CA ARG A 116 23.16 7.44 25.22
C ARG A 116 22.92 5.96 25.52
N GLN A 117 21.67 5.51 25.50
CA GLN A 117 21.32 4.10 25.68
C GLN A 117 21.79 3.23 24.51
N GLU A 118 21.64 3.74 23.29
CA GLU A 118 22.06 3.07 22.06
C GLU A 118 23.58 3.24 21.78
N TRP A 119 24.27 4.14 22.48
CA TRP A 119 25.70 4.43 22.28
C TRP A 119 26.64 3.20 22.24
N PRO A 120 26.44 2.13 23.03
CA PRO A 120 27.24 0.91 22.91
C PRO A 120 27.10 0.24 21.53
N TYR A 121 25.86 0.13 21.02
CA TYR A 121 25.57 -0.43 19.72
C TYR A 121 26.22 0.41 18.60
N TRP A 122 26.04 1.73 18.64
CA TRP A 122 26.65 2.63 17.65
C TRP A 122 28.18 2.56 17.61
N ARG A 123 28.84 2.27 18.74
CA ARG A 123 30.30 2.09 18.78
C ARG A 123 30.78 0.86 18.02
N GLU A 124 29.98 -0.19 17.96
CA GLU A 124 30.30 -1.42 17.22
C GLU A 124 30.06 -1.24 15.71
N GLN A 125 29.03 -0.48 15.31
CA GLN A 125 28.77 -0.16 13.90
C GLN A 125 29.62 1.00 13.34
N LEU A 126 30.13 1.91 14.19
CA LEU A 126 30.84 3.11 13.73
C LEU A 126 32.04 2.83 12.80
N PRO A 127 32.87 1.80 13.06
CA PRO A 127 33.98 1.47 12.18
C PRO A 127 33.56 1.01 10.78
N SER A 128 32.38 0.38 10.64
CA SER A 128 31.89 -0.15 9.36
C SER A 128 30.98 0.81 8.60
N LEU A 129 30.54 1.92 9.22
CA LEU A 129 29.73 2.95 8.57
C LEU A 129 30.36 3.52 7.28
N PRO A 130 31.65 3.92 7.24
CA PRO A 130 32.25 4.48 6.04
C PRO A 130 32.21 3.50 4.86
N GLU A 131 32.50 2.23 5.14
CA GLU A 131 32.49 1.14 4.16
C GLU A 131 31.08 0.87 3.63
N ASN A 132 30.08 0.78 4.52
CA ASN A 132 28.68 0.60 4.14
C ASN A 132 28.12 1.76 3.31
N ILE A 133 28.46 3.00 3.66
CA ILE A 133 28.07 4.19 2.89
C ILE A 133 28.75 4.19 1.52
N TRP A 134 30.03 3.84 1.47
CA TRP A 134 30.76 3.75 0.21
C TRP A 134 30.18 2.67 -0.72
N HIS A 135 29.83 1.50 -0.17
CA HIS A 135 29.14 0.44 -0.91
C HIS A 135 27.75 0.86 -1.38
N ALA A 136 26.98 1.57 -0.56
CA ALA A 136 25.68 2.10 -0.97
C ALA A 136 25.80 3.13 -2.10
N LEU A 137 26.77 4.05 -2.02
CA LEU A 137 27.01 5.07 -3.05
C LEU A 137 27.50 4.45 -4.37
N THR A 138 28.42 3.49 -4.30
CA THR A 138 28.90 2.76 -5.48
C THR A 138 27.81 1.87 -6.09
N ALA A 139 26.94 1.26 -5.28
CA ALA A 139 25.78 0.53 -5.76
C ALA A 139 24.78 1.47 -6.46
N ILE A 140 24.52 2.67 -5.91
CA ILE A 140 23.64 3.66 -6.55
C ILE A 140 24.16 4.10 -7.92
N ASN A 141 25.48 4.27 -8.05
CA ASN A 141 26.08 4.64 -9.33
C ASN A 141 26.01 3.53 -10.39
N THR A 142 25.94 2.26 -9.98
CA THR A 142 25.87 1.10 -10.89
C THR A 142 24.45 0.61 -11.18
N LEU A 143 23.44 1.10 -10.44
CA LEU A 143 22.01 0.82 -10.67
C LEU A 143 21.55 1.05 -12.13
N PRO A 144 21.90 2.17 -12.81
CA PRO A 144 21.44 2.42 -14.18
C PRO A 144 21.95 1.35 -15.17
N GLU A 145 23.18 0.89 -15.02
CA GLU A 145 23.77 -0.15 -15.86
C GLU A 145 23.13 -1.52 -15.59
N GLN A 146 22.89 -1.85 -14.32
CA GLN A 146 22.20 -3.10 -13.94
C GLN A 146 20.76 -3.14 -14.47
N LEU A 147 20.03 -2.02 -14.38
CA LEU A 147 18.69 -1.88 -14.93
C LEU A 147 18.71 -1.98 -16.46
N ALA A 148 19.67 -1.36 -17.13
CA ALA A 148 19.82 -1.48 -18.58
C ALA A 148 20.14 -2.91 -19.03
N HIS A 149 20.97 -3.64 -18.29
CA HIS A 149 21.29 -5.04 -18.57
C HIS A 149 20.10 -5.96 -18.37
N THR A 150 19.35 -5.80 -17.28
CA THR A 150 18.14 -6.59 -17.00
C THR A 150 17.03 -6.30 -18.00
N GLN A 151 16.82 -5.03 -18.38
CA GLN A 151 15.88 -4.65 -19.44
C GLN A 151 16.26 -5.28 -20.78
N LYS A 152 17.53 -5.17 -21.20
CA LYS A 152 18.01 -5.80 -22.45
C LYS A 152 17.87 -7.32 -22.44
N ALA A 153 18.13 -7.96 -21.31
CA ALA A 153 17.97 -9.42 -21.16
C ALA A 153 16.49 -9.81 -21.28
N LEU A 154 15.58 -9.05 -20.67
CA LEU A 154 14.15 -9.26 -20.74
C LEU A 154 13.60 -9.02 -22.16
N GLU A 155 14.09 -7.99 -22.86
CA GLU A 155 13.75 -7.73 -24.25
C GLU A 155 14.21 -8.87 -25.18
N LYS A 156 15.44 -9.37 -25.01
CA LYS A 156 15.93 -10.54 -25.77
C LYS A 156 15.05 -11.77 -25.53
N TRP A 157 14.65 -12.01 -24.28
CA TRP A 157 13.73 -13.09 -23.93
C TRP A 157 12.35 -12.92 -24.57
N ARG A 158 11.79 -11.70 -24.53
CA ARG A 158 10.50 -11.39 -25.18
C ARG A 158 10.56 -11.58 -26.70
N MET A 159 11.62 -11.12 -27.35
CA MET A 159 11.82 -11.26 -28.80
C MET A 159 11.96 -12.74 -29.20
N GLY A 160 12.71 -13.53 -28.43
CA GLY A 160 12.83 -14.97 -28.64
C GLY A 160 11.50 -15.71 -28.45
N ALA A 161 10.73 -15.36 -27.42
CA ALA A 161 9.42 -15.93 -27.16
C ALA A 161 8.40 -15.62 -28.27
N GLN A 162 8.42 -14.40 -28.82
CA GLN A 162 7.53 -14.00 -29.91
C GLN A 162 7.83 -14.72 -31.23
N LEU A 163 9.10 -14.88 -31.60
CA LEU A 163 9.50 -15.62 -32.80
C LEU A 163 9.12 -17.10 -32.69
N ARG A 164 9.33 -17.70 -31.51
CA ARG A 164 8.99 -19.10 -31.23
C ARG A 164 7.47 -19.34 -31.23
N SER A 165 6.70 -18.37 -30.74
CA SER A 165 5.23 -18.33 -30.84
C SER A 165 4.76 -18.28 -32.30
N ARG A 166 5.31 -17.37 -33.13
CA ARG A 166 4.94 -17.26 -34.55
C ARG A 166 5.28 -18.51 -35.36
N ALA A 167 6.45 -19.10 -35.14
CA ALA A 167 6.85 -20.35 -35.79
C ALA A 167 5.90 -21.52 -35.47
N TRP A 168 5.41 -21.60 -34.22
CA TRP A 168 4.40 -22.58 -33.82
C TRP A 168 3.06 -22.36 -34.53
N TRP A 169 2.60 -21.11 -34.68
CA TRP A 169 1.36 -20.80 -35.42
C TRP A 169 1.48 -21.14 -36.91
N HIS A 170 2.61 -20.83 -37.55
CA HIS A 170 2.84 -21.21 -38.95
C HIS A 170 2.93 -22.73 -39.13
N GLY A 171 3.58 -23.44 -38.20
CA GLY A 171 3.63 -24.91 -38.20
C GLY A 171 2.26 -25.55 -38.03
N ALA A 172 1.45 -25.07 -37.08
CA ALA A 172 0.08 -25.55 -36.86
C ALA A 172 -0.82 -25.30 -38.08
N LEU A 173 -0.69 -24.14 -38.74
CA LEU A 173 -1.44 -23.81 -39.95
C LEU A 173 -1.06 -24.73 -41.12
N ALA A 174 0.23 -24.96 -41.35
CA ALA A 174 0.71 -25.87 -42.40
C ALA A 174 0.23 -27.32 -42.16
N PHE A 175 0.22 -27.77 -40.90
CA PHE A 175 -0.27 -29.09 -40.52
C PHE A 175 -1.79 -29.20 -40.77
N ALA A 176 -2.57 -28.18 -40.40
CA ALA A 176 -4.01 -28.12 -40.66
C ALA A 176 -4.31 -28.25 -42.16
N THR A 177 -3.60 -27.49 -43.00
CA THR A 177 -3.77 -27.55 -44.46
C THR A 177 -3.37 -28.91 -45.03
N GLY A 178 -2.28 -29.52 -44.54
CA GLY A 178 -1.85 -30.85 -44.98
C GLY A 178 -2.85 -31.95 -44.61
N THR A 179 -3.40 -31.91 -43.39
CA THR A 179 -4.41 -32.87 -42.95
C THR A 179 -5.72 -32.74 -43.73
N LEU A 180 -6.13 -31.51 -44.10
CA LEU A 180 -7.31 -31.26 -44.92
C LEU A 180 -7.15 -31.84 -46.34
N SER A 181 -5.99 -31.66 -46.97
CA SER A 181 -5.71 -32.21 -48.31
C SER A 181 -5.68 -33.74 -48.34
N LEU A 182 -5.12 -34.37 -47.30
CA LEU A 182 -5.09 -35.84 -47.16
C LEU A 182 -6.49 -36.44 -46.92
N ALA A 183 -7.35 -35.74 -46.17
CA ALA A 183 -8.69 -36.22 -45.84
C ALA A 183 -9.65 -36.21 -47.05
N VAL A 184 -9.45 -35.31 -48.01
CA VAL A 184 -10.21 -35.28 -49.28
C VAL A 184 -9.99 -36.55 -50.12
N LEU A 185 -8.86 -37.24 -49.94
CA LEU A 185 -8.48 -38.43 -50.71
C LEU A 185 -8.84 -39.77 -50.05
N SER A 186 -9.14 -39.82 -48.74
CA SER A 186 -9.06 -41.08 -47.96
C SER A 186 -10.22 -41.38 -46.99
N GLY A 187 -11.26 -40.55 -46.93
CA GLY A 187 -12.52 -40.85 -46.24
C GLY A 187 -12.66 -40.34 -44.78
N PRO A 188 -13.85 -40.45 -44.16
CA PRO A 188 -14.26 -39.63 -43.00
C PRO A 188 -13.52 -39.89 -41.69
N TRP A 189 -12.93 -41.08 -41.51
CA TRP A 189 -12.32 -41.48 -40.23
C TRP A 189 -11.02 -40.72 -39.90
N LEU A 190 -10.35 -40.13 -40.90
CA LEU A 190 -9.14 -39.33 -40.70
C LEU A 190 -9.43 -37.91 -40.18
N TRP A 191 -10.66 -37.42 -40.34
CA TRP A 191 -11.07 -36.11 -39.79
C TRP A 191 -11.00 -36.09 -38.26
N LEU A 192 -11.36 -37.19 -37.59
CA LEU A 192 -11.32 -37.28 -36.13
C LEU A 192 -9.89 -37.27 -35.59
N GLY A 193 -8.96 -37.97 -36.24
CA GLY A 193 -7.55 -37.99 -35.85
C GLY A 193 -6.85 -36.64 -36.07
N GLY A 194 -7.11 -35.99 -37.21
CA GLY A 194 -6.56 -34.67 -37.52
C GLY A 194 -7.04 -33.58 -36.57
N ALA A 195 -8.33 -33.57 -36.24
CA ALA A 195 -8.92 -32.58 -35.32
C ALA A 195 -8.32 -32.66 -33.91
N VAL A 196 -8.10 -33.87 -33.38
CA VAL A 196 -7.49 -34.06 -32.05
C VAL A 196 -6.04 -33.57 -32.03
N SER A 197 -5.26 -33.88 -33.08
CA SER A 197 -3.86 -33.42 -33.19
C SER A 197 -3.75 -31.89 -33.29
N LEU A 198 -4.65 -31.26 -34.05
CA LEU A 198 -4.73 -29.80 -34.19
C LEU A 198 -5.01 -29.11 -32.84
N VAL A 199 -6.00 -29.61 -32.09
CA VAL A 199 -6.35 -29.06 -30.78
C VAL A 199 -5.17 -29.21 -29.80
N PHE A 200 -4.46 -30.35 -29.85
CA PHE A 200 -3.27 -30.56 -29.02
C PHE A 200 -2.14 -29.57 -29.34
N MET A 201 -1.89 -29.31 -30.63
CA MET A 201 -0.89 -28.31 -31.05
C MET A 201 -1.26 -26.88 -30.63
N ILE A 202 -2.53 -26.50 -30.77
CA ILE A 202 -3.00 -25.17 -30.34
C ILE A 202 -2.84 -25.01 -28.82
N LYS A 203 -3.18 -26.05 -28.04
CA LYS A 203 -3.04 -26.04 -26.57
C LYS A 203 -1.57 -26.01 -26.14
N ALA A 204 -0.69 -26.76 -26.81
CA ALA A 204 0.75 -26.75 -26.56
C ALA A 204 1.37 -25.39 -26.89
N GLY A 205 0.98 -24.76 -28.01
CA GLY A 205 1.40 -23.41 -28.37
C GLY A 205 0.92 -22.34 -27.38
N TRP A 206 -0.31 -22.47 -26.87
CA TRP A 206 -0.85 -21.56 -25.85
C TRP A 206 -0.09 -21.68 -24.51
N LEU A 207 0.20 -22.90 -24.04
CA LEU A 207 0.97 -23.17 -22.82
C LEU A 207 2.42 -22.66 -22.89
N LEU A 208 3.08 -22.82 -24.04
CA LEU A 208 4.42 -22.27 -24.27
C LEU A 208 4.42 -20.72 -24.29
N SER A 209 3.32 -20.09 -24.72
CA SER A 209 3.18 -18.63 -24.73
C SER A 209 2.77 -18.03 -23.37
N SER A 210 2.17 -18.81 -22.48
CA SER A 210 1.77 -18.36 -21.14
C SER A 210 2.88 -18.57 -20.11
N ALA A 211 3.74 -19.58 -20.29
CA ALA A 211 4.90 -19.83 -19.44
C ALA A 211 5.96 -18.70 -19.49
N GLY A 212 5.97 -17.86 -20.52
CA GLY A 212 6.84 -16.68 -20.62
C GLY A 212 6.25 -15.37 -20.05
N ARG A 213 5.07 -15.43 -19.40
CA ARG A 213 4.35 -14.27 -18.82
C ARG A 213 4.31 -14.24 -17.29
N LEU A 214 4.86 -15.25 -16.62
CA LEU A 214 5.12 -15.27 -15.17
C LEU A 214 6.57 -14.85 -14.91
#